data_AF-A0A7H0NMH2-F1
#
_entry.id   AF-A0A7H0NMH2-F1
#
_cell.length_a   1.000
_cell.length_b   1.000
_cell.length_c   1.000
_cell.angle_alpha   90.00
_cell.angle_beta   90.00
_cell.angle_gamma   90.00
#
_symmetry.space_group_name_H-M   'P 1'
#
loop_
_entity.id
_entity.type
_entity.pdbx_description
1 polymer ?
#
loop_
_entity_poly.entity_id
_entity_poly.type
_entity_poly.pdbx_seq_one_letter_code
_entity_poly.pdbx_strand_id
1 'polypeptide(L)'
;MAEHDTNAPPLFEIGDLLPAPADGPVFMDLEHPDYAYMFGFLQADGHLAQGTGRKGRLTVEIGVRDIAVLREFQRLTPYNSSITERVRATNFSQEHHSATWTLCDQEARARINGLGLPYGRKSRKITPPRVEFSRRDYLRGVIDADGSVGHTGQGLPFISLTTASAAVGAYLCRYAKAVTGTARQIGRNARDGVFNVLYTKEAAVQLAGHLYYPGCLSLARKRTAAASLASWERPADMRVRPPGRRWKAWEDRVLLAHDDAGTAATELGRSVASCSVRLWRLKTGEVRRPEDTAPGT
;
A
#
# COMPACT_ATOMS: atom_id res chain seq x y z
N MET A 1 62.32 31.72 32.19
CA MET A 1 60.93 31.25 32.05
C MET A 1 60.37 31.93 30.82
N ALA A 2 59.74 31.14 29.95
CA ALA A 2 59.67 31.29 28.50
C ALA A 2 59.09 32.61 27.97
N GLU A 3 59.74 33.11 26.92
CA GLU A 3 59.35 34.21 26.02
C GLU A 3 58.09 33.84 25.22
N HIS A 4 57.22 34.82 24.97
CA HIS A 4 56.08 34.67 24.05
C HIS A 4 56.47 35.14 22.65
N ASP A 5 56.44 34.21 21.72
CA ASP A 5 56.75 34.37 20.30
C ASP A 5 55.67 35.21 19.59
N THR A 6 56.12 36.12 18.72
CA THR A 6 55.35 37.17 18.02
C THR A 6 55.21 36.85 16.53
N ASN A 7 55.06 35.58 16.14
CA ASN A 7 55.05 35.21 14.71
C ASN A 7 54.13 34.03 14.34
N ALA A 8 52.81 34.24 14.39
CA ALA A 8 51.86 33.38 13.68
C ALA A 8 50.78 34.22 12.96
N PRO A 9 50.76 34.27 11.62
CA PRO A 9 49.64 34.80 10.85
C PRO A 9 48.86 33.65 10.16
N PRO A 10 47.71 33.94 9.53
CA PRO A 10 46.34 33.99 10.05
C PRO A 10 45.49 32.89 9.38
N LEU A 11 44.16 32.78 9.55
CA LEU A 11 43.26 32.31 8.47
C LEU A 11 41.77 32.33 8.91
N PHE A 12 41.05 33.24 8.26
CA PHE A 12 39.59 33.36 8.13
C PHE A 12 38.82 34.13 9.21
N GLU A 13 38.74 35.45 8.98
CA GLU A 13 37.45 36.12 8.94
C GLU A 13 36.52 35.41 7.95
N ILE A 14 35.30 35.06 8.38
CA ILE A 14 34.15 34.89 7.50
C ILE A 14 33.02 35.71 8.13
N GLY A 15 32.87 36.92 7.62
CA GLY A 15 31.59 37.60 7.60
C GLY A 15 30.64 36.93 6.59
N ASP A 16 29.36 37.10 6.89
CA ASP A 16 28.19 36.98 6.02
C ASP A 16 27.68 35.60 5.58
N LEU A 17 26.60 35.24 6.31
CA LEU A 17 25.30 34.73 5.82
C LEU A 17 25.22 33.29 5.30
N LEU A 18 24.40 32.48 5.98
CA LEU A 18 23.13 31.93 5.44
C LEU A 18 22.33 31.25 6.60
N PRO A 19 21.02 31.03 6.44
CA PRO A 19 19.98 31.55 7.34
C PRO A 19 19.55 30.58 8.45
N ALA A 20 18.61 31.05 9.28
CA ALA A 20 17.77 30.22 10.15
C ALA A 20 17.34 28.92 9.46
N PRO A 21 17.13 27.81 10.20
CA PRO A 21 16.72 26.55 9.60
C PRO A 21 15.49 26.80 8.74
N ALA A 22 15.56 26.37 7.47
CA ALA A 22 14.43 26.48 6.56
C ALA A 22 13.25 25.74 7.19
N ASP A 23 12.21 26.48 7.58
CA ASP A 23 10.94 25.95 8.11
C ASP A 23 10.14 25.26 6.97
N GLY A 24 10.74 24.24 6.38
CA GLY A 24 10.15 23.32 5.44
C GLY A 24 10.43 21.89 5.87
N PRO A 25 9.54 20.93 5.56
CA PRO A 25 9.75 19.54 5.93
C PRO A 25 11.05 19.02 5.31
N VAL A 26 11.85 18.33 6.12
CA VAL A 26 13.09 17.71 5.66
C VAL A 26 12.75 16.72 4.55
N PHE A 27 13.51 16.70 3.45
CA PHE A 27 13.24 15.81 2.32
C PHE A 27 12.99 14.37 2.78
N MET A 28 11.88 13.76 2.33
CA MET A 28 11.48 12.41 2.74
C MET A 28 11.27 12.25 4.25
N ASP A 29 10.84 13.30 4.94
CA ASP A 29 10.16 13.18 6.23
C ASP A 29 8.78 12.56 6.00
N LEU A 30 8.63 11.29 6.37
CA LEU A 30 7.44 10.52 6.08
C LEU A 30 6.26 10.85 7.00
N GLU A 31 6.44 11.68 8.03
CA GLU A 31 5.31 12.23 8.79
C GLU A 31 4.54 13.27 7.97
N HIS A 32 5.24 13.96 7.05
CA HIS A 32 4.60 14.87 6.10
C HIS A 32 3.76 14.09 5.06
N PRO A 33 2.46 14.42 4.87
CA PRO A 33 1.56 13.70 3.97
C PRO A 33 2.08 13.52 2.55
N ASP A 34 2.65 14.56 1.95
CA ASP A 34 3.11 14.52 0.56
C ASP A 34 4.34 13.61 0.37
N TYR A 35 5.26 13.58 1.35
CA TYR A 35 6.41 12.69 1.31
C TYR A 35 6.02 11.24 1.61
N ALA A 36 5.08 11.00 2.52
CA ALA A 36 4.52 9.67 2.74
C ALA A 36 3.86 9.12 1.46
N TYR A 37 3.05 9.95 0.80
CA TYR A 37 2.44 9.63 -0.49
C TYR A 37 3.49 9.33 -1.56
N MET A 38 4.46 10.24 -1.75
CA MET A 38 5.53 10.08 -2.71
C MET A 38 6.29 8.78 -2.46
N PHE A 39 6.67 8.49 -1.21
CA PHE A 39 7.38 7.27 -0.85
C PHE A 39 6.55 6.00 -1.14
N GLY A 40 5.25 6.00 -0.83
CA GLY A 40 4.35 4.89 -1.17
C GLY A 40 4.30 4.64 -2.68
N PHE A 41 4.21 5.71 -3.48
CA PHE A 41 4.22 5.64 -4.93
C PHE A 41 5.57 5.10 -5.46
N LEU A 42 6.69 5.60 -4.93
CA LEU A 42 8.04 5.15 -5.27
C LEU A 42 8.25 3.67 -4.91
N GLN A 43 7.66 3.18 -3.81
CA GLN A 43 7.75 1.78 -3.43
C GLN A 43 7.04 0.84 -4.41
N ALA A 44 5.92 1.26 -4.99
CA ALA A 44 5.20 0.50 -5.99
C ALA A 44 5.82 0.66 -7.39
N ASP A 45 5.83 1.87 -7.95
CA ASP A 45 6.20 2.12 -9.37
C ASP A 45 7.63 2.61 -9.60
N GLY A 46 8.32 3.09 -8.56
CA GLY A 46 9.69 3.59 -8.70
C GLY A 46 10.73 2.50 -9.04
N HIS A 47 11.87 2.88 -9.59
CA HIS A 47 12.99 1.96 -9.76
C HIS A 47 14.26 2.61 -9.26
N LEU A 48 14.81 2.06 -8.17
CA LEU A 48 16.06 2.51 -7.60
C LEU A 48 17.21 1.64 -8.11
N ALA A 49 18.10 2.24 -8.88
CA ALA A 49 19.30 1.60 -9.42
C ALA A 49 20.56 2.18 -8.76
N GLN A 50 21.49 1.31 -8.36
CA GLN A 50 22.73 1.71 -7.70
C GLN A 50 23.72 2.36 -8.68
N GLY A 51 23.76 1.86 -9.92
CA GLY A 51 24.70 2.29 -10.97
C GLY A 51 26.17 1.96 -10.65
N THR A 52 27.05 2.17 -11.61
CA THR A 52 28.51 2.06 -11.41
C THR A 52 29.09 3.39 -10.93
N GLY A 53 30.08 3.37 -10.05
CA GLY A 53 30.81 4.58 -9.64
C GLY A 53 29.92 5.71 -9.11
N ARG A 54 28.92 5.40 -8.27
CA ARG A 54 27.91 6.32 -7.72
C ARG A 54 26.90 6.89 -8.74
N LYS A 55 26.95 6.50 -10.01
CA LYS A 55 26.05 6.97 -11.10
C LYS A 55 24.69 6.26 -11.16
N GLY A 56 24.10 5.97 -10.02
CA GLY A 56 22.76 5.38 -9.98
C GLY A 56 21.65 6.42 -10.15
N ARG A 57 20.42 5.94 -10.18
CA ARG A 57 19.23 6.77 -10.40
C ARG A 57 17.99 6.17 -9.76
N LEU A 58 17.08 7.03 -9.36
CA LEU A 58 15.70 6.70 -9.08
C LEU A 58 14.85 7.16 -10.25
N THR A 59 14.01 6.28 -10.78
CA THR A 59 13.11 6.61 -11.90
C THR A 59 11.68 6.21 -11.59
N VAL A 60 10.71 7.00 -12.04
CA VAL A 60 9.28 6.63 -12.05
C VAL A 60 8.77 6.88 -13.46
N GLU A 61 8.21 5.85 -14.10
CA GLU A 61 7.59 5.97 -15.43
C GLU A 61 6.10 5.70 -15.31
N ILE A 62 5.27 6.63 -15.80
CA ILE A 62 3.81 6.52 -15.81
C ILE A 62 3.23 7.00 -17.14
N GLY A 63 1.95 6.75 -17.39
CA GLY A 63 1.27 7.32 -18.56
C GLY A 63 1.18 8.84 -18.48
N VAL A 64 1.32 9.54 -19.60
CA VAL A 64 1.36 11.02 -19.65
C VAL A 64 0.13 11.68 -19.02
N ARG A 65 -1.03 11.02 -19.04
CA ARG A 65 -2.27 11.50 -18.40
C ARG A 65 -2.11 11.80 -16.90
N ASP A 66 -1.15 11.14 -16.25
CA ASP A 66 -0.91 11.21 -14.82
C ASP A 66 0.35 12.09 -14.52
N ILE A 67 0.94 12.76 -15.52
CA ILE A 67 2.21 13.54 -15.41
C ILE A 67 2.23 14.60 -14.31
N ALA A 68 1.07 15.14 -13.93
CA ALA A 68 0.97 16.13 -12.87
C ALA A 68 1.55 15.63 -11.54
N VAL A 69 1.43 14.33 -11.24
CA VAL A 69 2.03 13.76 -10.02
C VAL A 69 3.56 13.79 -10.05
N LEU A 70 4.16 13.62 -11.23
CA LEU A 70 5.62 13.70 -11.39
C LEU A 70 6.11 15.14 -11.21
N ARG A 71 5.31 16.13 -11.64
CA ARG A 71 5.61 17.55 -11.42
C ARG A 71 5.57 17.89 -9.93
N GLU A 72 4.63 17.32 -9.18
CA GLU A 72 4.63 17.43 -7.72
C GLU A 72 5.84 16.73 -7.08
N PHE A 73 6.23 15.55 -7.55
CA PHE A 73 7.47 14.90 -7.07
C PHE A 73 8.71 15.76 -7.35
N GLN A 74 8.80 16.38 -8.51
CA GLN A 74 9.86 17.31 -8.86
C GLN A 74 9.84 18.54 -7.92
N ARG A 75 8.67 19.12 -7.64
CA ARG A 75 8.53 20.26 -6.70
C ARG A 75 8.92 19.91 -5.26
N LEU A 76 8.57 18.71 -4.80
CA LEU A 76 8.89 18.20 -3.45
C LEU A 76 10.37 17.81 -3.29
N THR A 77 11.11 17.66 -4.39
CA THR A 77 12.49 17.20 -4.37
C THR A 77 13.43 18.40 -4.44
N PRO A 78 14.21 18.71 -3.38
CA PRO A 78 15.12 19.85 -3.36
C PRO A 78 16.40 19.61 -4.20
N TYR A 79 16.52 18.44 -4.81
CA TYR A 79 17.63 18.05 -5.66
C TYR A 79 17.25 18.15 -7.14
N ASN A 80 18.27 18.32 -7.99
CA ASN A 80 18.07 18.30 -9.43
C ASN A 80 17.44 16.97 -9.88
N SER A 81 16.26 17.10 -10.48
CA SER A 81 15.51 16.00 -11.08
C SER A 81 14.89 16.47 -12.39
N SER A 82 14.68 15.53 -13.31
CA SER A 82 14.15 15.81 -14.64
C SER A 82 12.88 15.02 -14.91
N ILE A 83 12.05 15.54 -15.81
CA ILE A 83 10.89 14.84 -16.37
C ILE A 83 11.04 14.82 -17.87
N THR A 84 10.99 13.63 -18.46
CA THR A 84 11.09 13.42 -19.91
C THR A 84 9.89 12.64 -20.39
N GLU A 85 9.36 12.99 -21.56
CA GLU A 85 8.25 12.29 -22.20
C GLU A 85 8.77 11.42 -23.35
N ARG A 86 8.06 10.31 -23.61
CA ARG A 86 8.37 9.37 -24.68
C ARG A 86 7.11 8.80 -25.30
N VAL A 87 7.06 8.77 -26.61
CA VAL A 87 6.06 8.03 -27.39
C VAL A 87 6.74 6.80 -28.00
N ARG A 88 6.10 5.63 -27.88
CA ARG A 88 6.57 4.39 -28.53
C ARG A 88 5.41 3.49 -28.95
N ALA A 89 5.60 2.74 -30.02
CA ALA A 89 4.78 1.57 -30.27
C ALA A 89 5.10 0.47 -29.25
N THR A 90 4.07 -0.21 -28.78
CA THR A 90 4.15 -1.39 -27.90
C THR A 90 3.29 -2.49 -28.50
N ASN A 91 3.48 -3.74 -28.03
CA ASN A 91 2.64 -4.88 -28.45
C ASN A 91 1.13 -4.69 -28.18
N PHE A 92 0.75 -3.66 -27.40
CA PHE A 92 -0.63 -3.39 -26.97
C PHE A 92 -1.20 -2.08 -27.52
N SER A 93 -0.36 -1.18 -28.06
CA SER A 93 -0.78 0.12 -28.59
C SER A 93 0.25 0.62 -29.60
N GLN A 94 -0.22 1.16 -30.72
CA GLN A 94 0.65 1.80 -31.70
C GLN A 94 1.30 3.09 -31.17
N GLU A 95 0.66 3.75 -30.20
CA GLU A 95 1.16 4.97 -29.57
C GLU A 95 0.96 4.90 -28.06
N HIS A 96 1.98 4.46 -27.33
CA HIS A 96 2.05 4.54 -25.88
C HIS A 96 2.87 5.76 -25.48
N HIS A 97 2.19 6.76 -24.90
CA HIS A 97 2.82 7.99 -24.40
C HIS A 97 3.05 7.90 -22.88
N SER A 98 4.32 7.83 -22.47
CA SER A 98 4.74 7.85 -21.06
C SER A 98 5.57 9.08 -20.71
N ALA A 99 5.58 9.40 -19.42
CA ALA A 99 6.45 10.39 -18.81
C ALA A 99 7.29 9.71 -17.73
N THR A 100 8.57 10.08 -17.66
CA THR A 100 9.54 9.52 -16.71
C THR A 100 10.16 10.64 -15.89
N TRP A 101 10.02 10.56 -14.56
CA TRP A 101 10.76 11.39 -13.63
C TRP A 101 12.05 10.68 -13.22
N THR A 102 13.18 11.40 -13.19
CA THR A 102 14.50 10.86 -12.86
C THR A 102 15.22 11.72 -11.82
N LEU A 103 15.77 11.06 -10.79
CA LEU A 103 16.59 11.65 -9.75
C LEU A 103 17.92 10.89 -9.63
N CYS A 104 19.04 11.57 -9.85
CA CYS A 104 20.38 10.97 -9.84
C CYS A 104 21.18 11.26 -8.57
N ASP A 105 20.74 12.23 -7.76
CA ASP A 105 21.45 12.67 -6.56
C ASP A 105 21.74 11.50 -5.61
N GLN A 106 22.98 11.43 -5.11
CA GLN A 106 23.42 10.30 -4.28
C GLN A 106 22.81 10.34 -2.88
N GLU A 107 22.77 11.51 -2.26
CA GLU A 107 22.25 11.70 -0.91
C GLU A 107 20.77 11.37 -0.87
N ALA A 108 20.01 11.93 -1.82
CA ALA A 108 18.59 11.68 -1.95
C ALA A 108 18.27 10.19 -2.12
N ARG A 109 19.04 9.49 -2.97
CA ARG A 109 18.90 8.04 -3.18
C ARG A 109 19.28 7.23 -1.96
N ALA A 110 20.34 7.60 -1.24
CA ALA A 110 20.73 6.94 -0.01
C ALA A 110 19.64 7.08 1.07
N ARG A 111 19.03 8.26 1.19
CA ARG A 111 17.92 8.50 2.12
C ARG A 111 16.69 7.66 1.79
N ILE A 112 16.27 7.64 0.53
CA ILE A 112 15.14 6.81 0.07
C ILE A 112 15.43 5.31 0.28
N ASN A 113 16.67 4.88 0.06
CA ASN A 113 17.06 3.50 0.32
C ASN A 113 16.99 3.15 1.81
N GLY A 114 17.48 4.03 2.68
CA GLY A 114 17.43 3.88 4.14
C GLY A 114 16.01 3.79 4.69
N LEU A 115 15.05 4.44 4.04
CA LEU A 115 13.62 4.36 4.40
C LEU A 115 12.94 3.04 3.98
N GLY A 116 13.61 2.22 3.17
CA GLY A 116 13.15 0.88 2.82
C GLY A 116 12.80 0.64 1.34
N LEU A 117 13.25 1.50 0.41
CA LEU A 117 13.21 1.19 -1.02
C LEU A 117 14.52 0.50 -1.46
N PRO A 118 14.53 -0.83 -1.72
CA PRO A 118 15.76 -1.53 -2.07
C PRO A 118 16.21 -1.21 -3.50
N TYR A 119 17.51 -1.35 -3.74
CA TYR A 119 18.06 -1.36 -5.10
C TYR A 119 17.60 -2.61 -5.87
N GLY A 120 17.25 -2.44 -7.14
CA GLY A 120 16.89 -3.53 -8.05
C GLY A 120 15.47 -4.09 -7.85
N ARG A 121 15.29 -5.41 -7.99
CA ARG A 121 13.97 -6.04 -7.92
C ARG A 121 13.38 -5.93 -6.51
N LYS A 122 12.24 -5.22 -6.41
CA LYS A 122 11.65 -4.81 -5.13
C LYS A 122 10.26 -5.41 -4.84
N SER A 123 9.52 -5.86 -5.84
CA SER A 123 8.08 -6.17 -5.73
C SER A 123 7.69 -7.15 -4.61
N ARG A 124 8.55 -8.13 -4.29
CA ARG A 124 8.34 -9.08 -3.17
C ARG A 124 9.00 -8.64 -1.85
N LYS A 125 9.91 -7.68 -1.89
CA LYS A 125 10.81 -7.31 -0.78
C LYS A 125 10.38 -6.04 -0.06
N ILE A 126 9.64 -5.14 -0.72
CA ILE A 126 9.19 -3.91 -0.08
C ILE A 126 8.32 -4.20 1.14
N THR A 127 8.55 -3.44 2.19
CA THR A 127 7.71 -3.39 3.39
C THR A 127 7.33 -1.94 3.64
N PRO A 128 6.23 -1.67 4.38
CA PRO A 128 5.99 -0.33 4.90
C PRO A 128 7.22 0.23 5.63
N PRO A 129 7.39 1.56 5.69
CA PRO A 129 8.47 2.20 6.43
C PRO A 129 8.53 1.70 7.88
N ARG A 130 9.75 1.67 8.44
CA ARG A 130 9.99 1.30 9.85
C ARG A 130 10.11 2.50 10.79
N VAL A 131 10.05 3.71 10.23
CA VAL A 131 9.98 4.98 10.95
C VAL A 131 8.51 5.35 11.21
N GLU A 132 8.24 6.44 11.93
CA GLU A 132 6.89 7.01 11.93
C GLU A 132 6.58 7.64 10.57
N PHE A 133 5.31 7.55 10.16
CA PHE A 133 4.86 8.08 8.88
C PHE A 133 3.36 8.30 8.85
N SER A 134 2.91 9.17 7.94
CA SER A 134 1.49 9.30 7.62
C SER A 134 0.97 8.06 6.90
N ARG A 135 0.32 7.19 7.68
CA ARG A 135 -0.14 5.86 7.26
C ARG A 135 -1.16 5.91 6.12
N ARG A 136 -2.08 6.88 6.14
CA ARG A 136 -3.13 7.05 5.11
C ARG A 136 -2.52 7.48 3.79
N ASP A 137 -1.57 8.41 3.84
CA ASP A 137 -0.99 9.03 2.65
C ASP A 137 0.00 8.07 1.98
N TYR A 138 0.79 7.33 2.76
CA TYR A 138 1.58 6.20 2.28
C TYR A 138 0.72 5.18 1.53
N LEU A 139 -0.38 4.72 2.15
CA LEU A 139 -1.26 3.75 1.51
C LEU A 139 -1.93 4.30 0.25
N ARG A 140 -2.31 5.58 0.24
CA ARG A 140 -2.81 6.24 -0.96
C ARG A 140 -1.75 6.22 -2.07
N GLY A 141 -0.50 6.56 -1.77
CA GLY A 141 0.60 6.49 -2.74
C GLY A 141 0.79 5.10 -3.35
N VAL A 142 0.75 4.06 -2.51
CA VAL A 142 0.83 2.66 -2.96
C VAL A 142 -0.37 2.29 -3.85
N ILE A 143 -1.59 2.69 -3.47
CA ILE A 143 -2.81 2.42 -4.23
C ILE A 143 -2.84 3.23 -5.54
N ASP A 144 -2.29 4.44 -5.56
CA ASP A 144 -2.24 5.27 -6.75
C ASP A 144 -1.28 4.73 -7.81
N ALA A 145 -0.21 4.05 -7.39
CA ALA A 145 0.67 3.31 -8.28
C ALA A 145 0.07 1.95 -8.70
N ASP A 146 -0.13 1.01 -7.76
CA ASP A 146 -0.41 -0.41 -8.04
C ASP A 146 -1.88 -0.83 -7.80
N GLY A 147 -2.74 0.11 -7.42
CA GLY A 147 -4.14 -0.14 -7.08
C GLY A 147 -5.16 0.42 -8.07
N SER A 148 -6.43 0.28 -7.71
CA SER A 148 -7.58 0.79 -8.48
C SER A 148 -8.70 1.26 -7.55
N VAL A 149 -9.43 2.28 -8.00
CA VAL A 149 -10.63 2.82 -7.34
C VAL A 149 -11.68 3.05 -8.41
N GLY A 150 -12.93 2.69 -8.14
CA GLY A 150 -14.03 2.95 -9.08
C GLY A 150 -15.24 2.07 -8.83
N HIS A 151 -15.97 1.76 -9.90
CA HIS A 151 -17.14 0.88 -9.87
C HIS A 151 -16.84 -0.42 -10.60
N THR A 152 -17.34 -1.54 -10.08
CA THR A 152 -17.33 -2.82 -10.80
C THR A 152 -18.28 -2.75 -12.00
N GLY A 153 -18.24 -3.75 -12.89
CA GLY A 153 -19.22 -3.87 -13.98
C GLY A 153 -20.69 -4.00 -13.52
N GLN A 154 -20.92 -4.25 -12.23
CA GLN A 154 -22.25 -4.28 -11.61
C GLN A 154 -22.60 -2.96 -10.90
N GLY A 155 -21.79 -1.91 -11.07
CA GLY A 155 -22.01 -0.62 -10.41
C GLY A 155 -21.70 -0.61 -8.91
N LEU A 156 -20.95 -1.60 -8.40
CA LEU A 156 -20.58 -1.62 -6.97
C LEU A 156 -19.28 -0.83 -6.76
N PRO A 157 -19.19 0.06 -5.76
CA PRO A 157 -17.96 0.79 -5.48
C PRO A 157 -16.89 -0.20 -5.03
N PHE A 158 -15.64 0.04 -5.44
CA PHE A 158 -14.50 -0.78 -5.04
C PHE A 158 -13.22 0.03 -4.90
N ILE A 159 -12.35 -0.49 -4.05
CA ILE A 159 -10.93 -0.10 -3.96
C ILE A 159 -10.10 -1.37 -3.84
N SER A 160 -9.04 -1.46 -4.63
CA SER A 160 -8.19 -2.65 -4.69
C SER A 160 -6.72 -2.31 -4.75
N LEU A 161 -5.91 -3.26 -4.29
CA LEU A 161 -4.47 -3.26 -4.43
C LEU A 161 -4.01 -4.63 -4.93
N THR A 162 -3.23 -4.63 -6.00
CA THR A 162 -2.52 -5.81 -6.48
C THR A 162 -1.06 -5.69 -6.07
N THR A 163 -0.54 -6.62 -5.26
CA THR A 163 0.85 -6.53 -4.80
C THR A 163 1.48 -7.91 -4.64
N ALA A 164 2.78 -8.01 -4.96
CA ALA A 164 3.58 -9.20 -4.69
C ALA A 164 4.11 -9.23 -3.24
N SER A 165 4.06 -8.10 -2.52
CA SER A 165 4.53 -7.99 -1.13
C SER A 165 3.45 -8.40 -0.14
N ALA A 166 3.70 -9.47 0.61
CA ALA A 166 2.84 -9.90 1.69
C ALA A 166 2.74 -8.85 2.80
N ALA A 167 3.84 -8.14 3.08
CA ALA A 167 3.90 -7.12 4.12
C ALA A 167 3.00 -5.92 3.77
N VAL A 168 3.07 -5.43 2.53
CA VAL A 168 2.22 -4.32 2.06
C VAL A 168 0.74 -4.74 2.04
N GLY A 169 0.43 -5.94 1.52
CA GLY A 169 -0.94 -6.46 1.50
C GLY A 169 -1.52 -6.62 2.91
N ALA A 170 -0.75 -7.19 3.84
CA ALA A 170 -1.18 -7.36 5.24
C ALA A 170 -1.34 -6.02 5.96
N TYR A 171 -0.46 -5.05 5.66
CA TYR A 171 -0.55 -3.70 6.20
C TYR A 171 -1.85 -3.01 5.77
N LEU A 172 -2.19 -3.06 4.47
CA LEU A 172 -3.46 -2.54 3.97
C LEU A 172 -4.65 -3.21 4.66
N CYS A 173 -4.63 -4.53 4.83
CA CYS A 173 -5.72 -5.25 5.51
C CYS A 173 -5.90 -4.84 6.97
N ARG A 174 -4.80 -4.67 7.71
CA ARG A 174 -4.87 -4.17 9.09
C ARG A 174 -5.39 -2.75 9.14
N TYR A 175 -4.90 -1.88 8.26
CA TYR A 175 -5.29 -0.47 8.21
C TYR A 175 -6.76 -0.31 7.84
N ALA A 176 -7.20 -0.97 6.77
CA ALA A 176 -8.58 -0.91 6.32
C ALA A 176 -9.56 -1.50 7.35
N LYS A 177 -9.15 -2.53 8.11
CA LYS A 177 -9.97 -3.03 9.24
C LYS A 177 -10.16 -1.94 10.30
N ALA A 178 -9.13 -1.17 10.62
CA ALA A 178 -9.23 -0.08 11.59
C ALA A 178 -10.16 1.05 11.09
N VAL A 179 -10.15 1.34 9.79
CA VAL A 179 -10.97 2.39 9.18
C VAL A 179 -12.43 1.94 8.97
N THR A 180 -12.65 0.71 8.51
CA THR A 180 -13.96 0.25 7.99
C THR A 180 -14.63 -0.81 8.87
N GLY A 181 -13.95 -1.31 9.90
CA GLY A 181 -14.34 -2.50 10.65
C GLY A 181 -14.25 -3.82 9.85
N THR A 182 -14.05 -3.77 8.53
CA THR A 182 -14.08 -4.94 7.66
C THR A 182 -12.73 -5.64 7.60
N ALA A 183 -12.67 -6.86 8.13
CA ALA A 183 -11.47 -7.68 8.04
C ALA A 183 -11.39 -8.42 6.68
N ARG A 184 -10.18 -8.45 6.11
CA ARG A 184 -9.84 -9.28 4.96
C ARG A 184 -8.67 -10.20 5.30
N GLN A 185 -8.76 -11.44 4.83
CA GLN A 185 -7.62 -12.33 4.76
C GLN A 185 -7.02 -12.24 3.37
N ILE A 186 -5.70 -12.25 3.28
CA ILE A 186 -4.98 -12.22 2.00
C ILE A 186 -4.53 -13.63 1.63
N GLY A 187 -4.71 -13.98 0.37
CA GLY A 187 -4.17 -15.19 -0.24
C GLY A 187 -3.54 -14.83 -1.58
N ARG A 188 -2.56 -15.61 -2.02
CA ARG A 188 -1.99 -15.45 -3.35
C ARG A 188 -2.98 -15.96 -4.40
N ASN A 189 -3.10 -15.27 -5.52
CA ASN A 189 -3.83 -15.78 -6.67
C ASN A 189 -3.08 -16.98 -7.27
N ALA A 190 -3.83 -17.90 -7.92
CA ALA A 190 -3.22 -19.08 -8.53
C ALA A 190 -2.43 -18.74 -9.81
N ARG A 191 -2.82 -17.67 -10.51
CA ARG A 191 -2.26 -17.29 -11.82
C ARG A 191 -0.81 -16.78 -11.72
N ASP A 192 -0.57 -15.78 -10.88
CA ASP A 192 0.69 -15.03 -10.85
C ASP A 192 1.38 -15.11 -9.48
N GLY A 193 0.72 -15.74 -8.50
CA GLY A 193 1.20 -15.81 -7.12
C GLY A 193 1.19 -14.47 -6.40
N VAL A 194 0.36 -13.49 -6.79
CA VAL A 194 0.29 -12.15 -6.18
C VAL A 194 -0.95 -11.99 -5.28
N PHE A 195 -0.94 -11.01 -4.39
CA PHE A 195 -2.07 -10.70 -3.53
C PHE A 195 -3.00 -9.70 -4.21
N ASN A 196 -4.28 -10.04 -4.32
CA ASN A 196 -5.34 -9.15 -4.77
C ASN A 196 -6.22 -8.79 -3.57
N VAL A 197 -6.00 -7.61 -3.00
CA VAL A 197 -6.81 -7.09 -1.90
C VAL A 197 -7.93 -6.25 -2.48
N LEU A 198 -9.18 -6.59 -2.17
CA LEU A 198 -10.37 -5.91 -2.71
C LEU A 198 -11.37 -5.58 -1.59
N TYR A 199 -11.76 -4.31 -1.52
CA TYR A 199 -12.90 -3.83 -0.75
C TYR A 199 -13.99 -3.40 -1.70
N THR A 200 -15.24 -3.64 -1.32
CA THR A 200 -16.43 -3.28 -2.11
C THR A 200 -17.50 -2.68 -1.21
N LYS A 201 -18.50 -2.03 -1.82
CA LYS A 201 -19.68 -1.48 -1.12
C LYS A 201 -19.28 -0.47 -0.05
N GLU A 202 -19.90 -0.50 1.13
CA GLU A 202 -19.68 0.47 2.22
C GLU A 202 -18.21 0.55 2.62
N ALA A 203 -17.53 -0.60 2.70
CA ALA A 203 -16.11 -0.63 3.04
C ALA A 203 -15.25 0.08 1.99
N ALA A 204 -15.63 0.03 0.70
CA ALA A 204 -14.94 0.79 -0.34
C ALA A 204 -15.23 2.28 -0.24
N VAL A 205 -16.49 2.67 0.00
CA VAL A 205 -16.87 4.08 0.18
C VAL A 205 -16.13 4.70 1.37
N GLN A 206 -16.16 4.05 2.53
CA GLN A 206 -15.47 4.50 3.75
C GLN A 206 -13.95 4.59 3.55
N LEU A 207 -13.34 3.54 2.98
CA LEU A 207 -11.90 3.53 2.76
C LEU A 207 -11.46 4.57 1.72
N ALA A 208 -12.22 4.74 0.64
CA ALA A 208 -11.93 5.75 -0.37
C ALA A 208 -12.07 7.17 0.18
N GLY A 209 -13.15 7.48 0.92
CA GLY A 209 -13.34 8.77 1.56
C GLY A 209 -12.23 9.11 2.56
N HIS A 210 -11.74 8.10 3.30
CA HIS A 210 -10.63 8.26 4.24
C HIS A 210 -9.28 8.51 3.56
N LEU A 211 -8.99 7.79 2.46
CA LEU A 211 -7.72 7.92 1.75
C LEU A 211 -7.66 9.18 0.88
N TYR A 212 -8.74 9.52 0.18
CA TYR A 212 -8.80 10.63 -0.79
C TYR A 212 -9.53 11.84 -0.22
N TYR A 213 -9.03 12.37 0.89
CA TYR A 213 -9.57 13.57 1.51
C TYR A 213 -9.29 14.85 0.68
N PRO A 214 -10.06 15.94 0.87
CA PRO A 214 -9.86 17.18 0.13
C PRO A 214 -8.43 17.75 0.25
N GLY A 215 -7.87 18.20 -0.87
CA GLY A 215 -6.53 18.79 -0.91
C GLY A 215 -5.37 17.79 -0.90
N CYS A 216 -5.64 16.47 -0.86
CA CYS A 216 -4.56 15.49 -0.84
C CYS A 216 -3.85 15.32 -2.20
N LEU A 217 -2.52 15.12 -2.16
CA LEU A 217 -1.74 14.72 -3.32
C LEU A 217 -2.17 13.32 -3.79
N SER A 218 -2.62 13.21 -5.03
CA SER A 218 -3.17 11.97 -5.61
C SER A 218 -3.20 12.04 -7.15
N LEU A 219 -3.36 10.89 -7.79
CA LEU A 219 -3.73 10.84 -9.20
C LEU A 219 -5.14 11.41 -9.40
N ALA A 220 -5.26 12.45 -10.23
CA ALA A 220 -6.52 13.18 -10.42
C ALA A 220 -7.69 12.25 -10.77
N ARG A 221 -7.48 11.29 -11.68
CA ARG A 221 -8.49 10.30 -12.08
C ARG A 221 -8.96 9.42 -10.93
N LYS A 222 -8.06 9.01 -10.02
CA LYS A 222 -8.40 8.16 -8.87
C LYS A 222 -9.09 8.96 -7.78
N ARG A 223 -8.70 10.21 -7.58
CA ARG A 223 -9.43 11.15 -6.72
C ARG A 223 -10.85 11.38 -7.22
N THR A 224 -11.05 11.62 -8.53
CA THR A 224 -12.38 11.75 -9.13
C THR A 224 -13.20 10.48 -8.96
N ALA A 225 -12.59 9.30 -9.18
CA ALA A 225 -13.26 8.03 -8.96
C ALA A 225 -13.64 7.81 -7.48
N ALA A 226 -12.78 8.19 -6.53
CA ALA A 226 -13.07 8.13 -5.10
C ALA A 226 -14.22 9.05 -4.71
N ALA A 227 -14.24 10.28 -5.24
CA ALA A 227 -15.31 11.24 -5.00
C ALA A 227 -16.67 10.74 -5.50
N SER A 228 -16.72 10.05 -6.64
CA SER A 228 -17.98 9.48 -7.15
C SER A 228 -18.50 8.29 -6.32
N LEU A 229 -17.66 7.66 -5.48
CA LEU A 229 -18.14 6.62 -4.57
C LEU A 229 -18.91 7.19 -3.39
N ALA A 230 -18.70 8.47 -3.03
CA ALA A 230 -19.30 9.08 -1.84
C ALA A 230 -20.83 9.16 -1.91
N SER A 231 -21.41 9.20 -3.12
CA SER A 231 -22.86 9.19 -3.35
C SER A 231 -23.45 7.78 -3.43
N TRP A 232 -22.63 6.72 -3.31
CA TRP A 232 -23.16 5.36 -3.37
C TRP A 232 -23.86 5.01 -2.06
N GLU A 233 -25.12 4.61 -2.17
CA GLU A 233 -25.90 4.05 -1.09
C GLU A 233 -26.27 2.60 -1.40
N ARG A 234 -26.39 1.80 -0.35
CA ARG A 234 -26.84 0.42 -0.48
C ARG A 234 -28.30 0.41 -0.94
N PRO A 235 -28.63 -0.25 -2.08
CA PRO A 235 -30.01 -0.50 -2.45
C PRO A 235 -30.75 -1.30 -1.35
N ALA A 236 -32.01 -0.95 -1.06
CA ALA A 236 -32.78 -1.52 0.05
C ALA A 236 -32.95 -3.06 -0.05
N ASP A 237 -32.96 -3.60 -1.26
CA ASP A 237 -33.05 -5.03 -1.57
C ASP A 237 -31.70 -5.76 -1.45
N MET A 238 -30.59 -5.03 -1.39
CA MET A 238 -29.25 -5.61 -1.33
C MET A 238 -28.93 -6.14 0.08
N ARG A 239 -29.05 -7.46 0.24
CA ARG A 239 -28.75 -8.17 1.50
C ARG A 239 -27.39 -7.81 2.08
N VAL A 240 -27.37 -7.48 3.38
CA VAL A 240 -26.15 -7.39 4.19
C VAL A 240 -25.74 -8.81 4.57
N ARG A 241 -24.54 -9.22 4.18
CA ARG A 241 -24.00 -10.49 4.64
C ARG A 241 -23.55 -10.29 6.09
N PRO A 242 -24.13 -11.01 7.07
CA PRO A 242 -23.64 -10.92 8.45
C PRO A 242 -22.17 -11.37 8.50
N PRO A 243 -21.37 -10.82 9.43
CA PRO A 243 -19.99 -11.23 9.60
C PRO A 243 -19.92 -12.76 9.77
N GLY A 244 -19.00 -13.39 9.06
CA GLY A 244 -18.90 -14.85 9.05
C GLY A 244 -18.61 -15.40 10.45
N ARG A 245 -19.54 -16.17 11.01
CA ARG A 245 -19.37 -16.86 12.30
C ARG A 245 -18.31 -17.96 12.14
N ARG A 246 -17.12 -17.74 12.75
CA ARG A 246 -16.05 -18.74 12.79
C ARG A 246 -16.49 -20.01 13.51
N TRP A 247 -16.01 -21.16 13.05
CA TRP A 247 -16.21 -22.44 13.73
C TRP A 247 -15.38 -22.47 15.01
N LYS A 248 -16.02 -22.84 16.11
CA LYS A 248 -15.38 -23.09 17.41
C LYS A 248 -15.16 -24.60 17.58
N ALA A 249 -14.15 -24.98 18.35
CA ALA A 249 -13.82 -26.39 18.58
C ALA A 249 -15.00 -27.21 19.17
N TRP A 250 -15.88 -26.59 19.95
CA TRP A 250 -17.09 -27.28 20.45
C TRP A 250 -18.14 -27.50 19.34
N GLU A 251 -18.25 -26.59 18.37
CA GLU A 251 -19.16 -26.76 17.22
C GLU A 251 -18.68 -27.90 16.31
N ASP A 252 -17.35 -28.06 16.18
CA ASP A 252 -16.75 -29.18 15.47
C ASP A 252 -17.01 -30.52 16.21
N ARG A 253 -17.00 -30.52 17.55
CA ARG A 253 -17.40 -31.70 18.35
C ARG A 253 -18.87 -32.07 18.12
N VAL A 254 -19.77 -31.09 18.11
CA VAL A 254 -21.20 -31.31 17.82
C VAL A 254 -21.40 -31.89 16.42
N LEU A 255 -20.69 -31.38 15.41
CA LEU A 255 -20.74 -31.93 14.05
C LEU A 255 -20.29 -33.39 13.98
N LEU A 256 -19.18 -33.72 14.64
CA LEU A 256 -18.65 -35.08 14.65
C LEU A 256 -19.53 -36.04 15.46
N ALA A 257 -20.15 -35.56 16.54
CA ALA A 257 -21.03 -36.36 17.38
C ALA A 257 -22.35 -36.72 16.67
N HIS A 258 -22.95 -35.77 15.95
CA HIS A 258 -24.18 -36.04 15.18
C HIS A 258 -23.91 -36.85 13.91
N ASP A 259 -22.73 -36.68 13.31
CA ASP A 259 -22.36 -37.19 12.00
C ASP A 259 -23.33 -36.84 10.85
N ASP A 260 -24.27 -35.93 11.12
CA ASP A 260 -25.32 -35.48 10.21
C ASP A 260 -25.38 -33.94 10.19
N ALA A 261 -25.30 -33.39 8.99
CA ALA A 261 -25.27 -31.95 8.79
C ALA A 261 -26.63 -31.28 9.07
N GLY A 262 -27.75 -32.00 8.89
CA GLY A 262 -29.09 -31.47 9.14
C GLY A 262 -29.36 -31.25 10.62
N THR A 263 -29.09 -32.28 11.42
CA THR A 263 -29.27 -32.27 12.88
C THR A 263 -28.33 -31.24 13.53
N ALA A 264 -27.04 -31.25 13.15
CA ALA A 264 -26.08 -30.28 13.65
C ALA A 264 -26.41 -28.83 13.22
N ALA A 265 -26.99 -28.61 12.04
CA ALA A 265 -27.40 -27.27 11.61
C ALA A 265 -28.48 -26.67 12.51
N THR A 266 -29.46 -27.47 12.90
CA THR A 266 -30.53 -27.07 13.83
C THR A 266 -29.97 -26.71 15.20
N GLU A 267 -29.13 -27.56 15.78
CA GLU A 267 -28.54 -27.31 17.10
C GLU A 267 -27.59 -26.10 17.11
N LEU A 268 -26.76 -25.97 16.08
CA LEU A 268 -25.74 -24.92 16.01
C LEU A 268 -26.29 -23.56 15.54
N GLY A 269 -27.53 -23.51 15.06
CA GLY A 269 -28.11 -22.34 14.40
C GLY A 269 -27.30 -21.94 13.15
N ARG A 270 -26.89 -22.92 12.35
CA ARG A 270 -26.11 -22.74 11.11
C ARG A 270 -26.89 -23.29 9.92
N SER A 271 -26.47 -22.94 8.70
CA SER A 271 -27.06 -23.55 7.51
C SER A 271 -26.53 -24.97 7.29
N VAL A 272 -27.39 -25.86 6.79
CA VAL A 272 -27.04 -27.26 6.45
C VAL A 272 -25.81 -27.30 5.54
N ALA A 273 -25.77 -26.48 4.48
CA ALA A 273 -24.62 -26.39 3.58
C ALA A 273 -23.31 -26.03 4.30
N SER A 274 -23.35 -25.13 5.30
CA SER A 274 -22.17 -24.79 6.10
C SER A 274 -21.73 -25.98 6.96
N CYS A 275 -22.66 -26.72 7.55
CA CYS A 275 -22.39 -27.91 8.36
C CYS A 275 -21.83 -29.04 7.51
N SER A 276 -22.42 -29.34 6.34
CA SER A 276 -21.95 -30.38 5.42
C SER A 276 -20.51 -30.16 4.99
N VAL A 277 -20.17 -28.94 4.55
CA VAL A 277 -18.80 -28.60 4.13
C VAL A 277 -17.81 -28.72 5.29
N ARG A 278 -18.21 -28.30 6.50
CA ARG A 278 -17.33 -28.39 7.68
C ARG A 278 -17.12 -29.84 8.12
N LEU A 279 -18.18 -30.63 8.18
CA LEU A 279 -18.12 -32.05 8.55
C LEU A 279 -17.24 -32.83 7.57
N TRP A 280 -17.40 -32.61 6.26
CA TRP A 280 -16.53 -33.22 5.25
C TRP A 280 -15.05 -32.90 5.51
N ARG A 281 -14.70 -31.63 5.77
CA ARG A 281 -13.31 -31.22 6.07
C ARG A 281 -12.74 -31.86 7.34
N LEU A 282 -13.57 -32.04 8.38
CA LEU A 282 -13.16 -32.72 9.61
C LEU A 282 -12.95 -34.23 9.38
N LYS A 283 -13.75 -34.84 8.51
CA LYS A 283 -13.62 -36.25 8.13
C LYS A 283 -12.39 -36.51 7.28
N THR A 284 -12.11 -35.66 6.29
CA THR A 284 -10.99 -35.81 5.35
C THR A 284 -9.64 -35.33 5.89
N GLY A 285 -9.60 -34.74 7.10
CA GLY A 285 -8.36 -34.24 7.69
C GLY A 285 -7.87 -32.89 7.13
N GLU A 286 -8.64 -32.28 6.23
CA GLU A 286 -8.42 -30.91 5.72
C GLU A 286 -8.47 -29.85 6.83
N VAL A 287 -9.12 -30.19 7.96
CA VAL A 287 -9.15 -29.41 9.19
C VAL A 287 -8.82 -30.34 10.35
N ARG A 288 -7.90 -29.93 11.23
CA ARG A 288 -7.58 -30.65 12.47
C ARG A 288 -8.83 -30.84 13.33
N ARG A 289 -8.99 -32.03 13.88
CA ARG A 289 -10.10 -32.31 14.79
C ARG A 289 -9.83 -31.67 16.15
N PRO A 290 -10.88 -31.33 16.91
CA PRO A 290 -10.73 -30.81 18.27
C PRO A 290 -9.88 -31.73 19.16
N GLU A 291 -9.97 -33.04 18.97
CA GLU A 291 -9.27 -34.09 19.72
C GLU A 291 -7.76 -34.15 19.39
N ASP A 292 -7.34 -33.63 18.23
CA ASP A 292 -5.92 -33.56 17.83
C ASP A 292 -5.19 -32.35 18.46
N THR A 293 -5.91 -31.52 19.21
CA THR A 293 -5.34 -30.36 19.91
C THR A 293 -4.81 -30.82 21.26
N ALA A 294 -3.49 -30.87 21.42
CA ALA A 294 -2.88 -31.16 22.72
C ALA A 294 -3.45 -30.23 23.82
N PRO A 295 -3.71 -30.73 25.03
CA PRO A 295 -4.19 -29.90 26.13
C PRO A 295 -3.08 -28.90 26.52
N GLY A 296 -3.27 -27.63 26.14
CA GLY A 296 -2.58 -26.47 26.71
C GLY A 296 -1.10 -26.27 26.33
N THR A 297 -0.85 -25.34 25.42
CA THR A 297 0.26 -24.37 25.51
C THR A 297 -0.24 -23.00 25.09
#